data_AF-A0A0R1M512-F1
#
_entry.id   AF-A0A0R1M512-F1
#
_cell.length_a   1.000
_cell.length_b   1.000
_cell.length_c   1.000
_cell.angle_alpha   90.00
_cell.angle_beta   90.00
_cell.angle_gamma   90.00
#
_symmetry.space_group_name_H-M   'P 1'
#
loop_
_entity.id
_entity.type
_entity.pdbx_description
1 polymer ?
#
loop_
_entity_poly.entity_id
_entity_poly.type
_entity_poly.pdbx_seq_one_letter_code
_entity_poly.pdbx_strand_id
1 'polypeptide(L)'
;MGRKRSFQQAEVIKVISNIFIEYGFEGTSLDDLVKGTGLLRGSLYSAFGSKRGMFSTALVENIKQRKDSEITLNLVIIAMMELTAQDKVIRQLVKQWFEEKDAGNGAQLLGKAILNRSGLLRKEDYGGK
;
A
#
# COMPACT_ATOMS: atom_id res chain seq x y z
N MET A 1 4.15 -10.09 27.10
CA MET A 1 3.23 -8.99 26.70
C MET A 1 3.40 -8.49 25.25
N GLY A 2 4.40 -8.93 24.47
CA GLY A 2 4.67 -8.38 23.13
C GLY A 2 3.75 -8.81 21.98
N ARG A 3 3.13 -10.00 22.05
CA ARG A 3 2.28 -10.55 20.96
C ARG A 3 1.03 -9.70 20.70
N LYS A 4 0.38 -9.21 21.76
CA LYS A 4 -0.83 -8.37 21.64
C LYS A 4 -0.54 -7.03 20.98
N ARG A 5 0.59 -6.40 21.30
CA ARG A 5 1.01 -5.11 20.71
C ARG A 5 1.41 -5.26 19.24
N SER A 6 2.14 -6.32 18.89
CA SER A 6 2.49 -6.61 17.50
C SER A 6 1.26 -6.91 16.63
N PHE A 7 0.30 -7.67 17.17
CA PHE A 7 -0.97 -7.93 16.50
C PHE A 7 -1.76 -6.64 16.22
N GLN A 8 -1.90 -5.77 17.22
CA GLN A 8 -2.54 -4.46 17.04
C GLN A 8 -1.83 -3.60 15.99
N GLN A 9 -0.50 -3.64 15.96
CA GLN A 9 0.28 -2.90 14.96
C GLN A 9 0.02 -3.41 13.53
N ALA A 10 -0.07 -4.73 13.34
CA ALA A 10 -0.37 -5.31 12.03
C ALA A 10 -1.78 -4.92 11.55
N GLU A 11 -2.77 -4.87 12.44
CA GLU A 11 -4.12 -4.40 12.12
C GLU A 11 -4.12 -2.93 11.71
N VAL A 12 -3.44 -2.06 12.45
CA VAL A 12 -3.30 -0.64 12.10
C VAL A 12 -2.62 -0.45 10.75
N ILE A 13 -1.55 -1.21 10.46
CA ILE A 13 -0.87 -1.15 9.17
C ILE A 13 -1.79 -1.59 8.03
N LYS A 14 -2.60 -2.64 8.23
CA LYS A 14 -3.57 -3.08 7.24
C LYS A 14 -4.60 -2.00 6.92
N VAL A 15 -5.11 -1.31 7.94
CA VAL A 15 -6.03 -0.18 7.77
C VAL A 15 -5.36 0.97 7.01
N ILE A 16 -4.17 1.38 7.43
CA ILE A 16 -3.38 2.43 6.74
C ILE A 16 -3.16 2.05 5.27
N SER A 17 -2.81 0.78 5.00
CA SER A 17 -2.60 0.26 3.65
C SER A 17 -3.86 0.43 2.80
N ASN A 18 -5.02 0.03 3.32
CA ASN A 18 -6.29 0.13 2.61
C ASN A 18 -6.69 1.58 2.31
N ILE A 19 -6.46 2.51 3.24
CA ILE A 19 -6.74 3.94 3.03
C ILE A 19 -5.90 4.49 1.89
N PHE A 20 -4.59 4.20 1.88
CA PHE A 20 -3.75 4.59 0.75
C PHE A 20 -4.17 3.91 -0.55
N ILE A 21 -4.58 2.63 -0.50
CA ILE A 21 -5.11 1.91 -1.66
C ILE A 21 -6.38 2.57 -2.19
N GLU A 22 -7.22 3.15 -1.35
CA GLU A 22 -8.46 3.80 -1.76
C GLU A 22 -8.20 5.19 -2.37
N TYR A 23 -7.42 6.04 -1.68
CA TYR A 23 -7.29 7.46 -2.01
C TYR A 23 -5.98 7.84 -2.71
N GLY A 24 -5.03 6.92 -2.87
CA GLY A 24 -3.66 7.24 -3.29
C GLY A 24 -2.86 7.91 -2.16
N PHE A 25 -1.60 8.22 -2.41
CA PHE A 25 -0.75 8.90 -1.44
C PHE A 25 -1.11 10.38 -1.30
N GLU A 26 -1.24 11.09 -2.42
CA GLU A 26 -1.58 12.52 -2.44
C GLU A 26 -3.00 12.78 -1.94
N GLY A 27 -3.95 11.95 -2.36
CA GLY A 27 -5.36 12.06 -1.96
C GLY A 27 -5.65 11.67 -0.52
N THR A 28 -4.76 10.93 0.15
CA THR A 28 -4.93 10.59 1.58
C THR A 28 -4.58 11.78 2.48
N SER A 29 -5.54 12.22 3.30
CA SER A 29 -5.31 13.18 4.37
C SER A 29 -4.97 12.48 5.70
N LEU A 30 -4.45 13.25 6.66
CA LEU A 30 -4.23 12.71 8.00
C LEU A 30 -5.55 12.45 8.76
N ASP A 31 -6.63 13.15 8.41
CA ASP A 31 -7.94 12.92 9.01
C ASP A 31 -8.55 11.60 8.54
N ASP A 32 -8.32 11.20 7.29
CA ASP A 32 -8.74 9.88 6.80
C ASP A 32 -8.03 8.77 7.58
N LEU A 33 -6.73 8.94 7.81
CA LEU A 33 -5.91 7.99 8.58
C LEU A 33 -6.34 7.93 10.06
N VAL A 34 -6.63 9.07 10.70
CA VAL A 34 -7.16 9.12 12.06
C VAL A 34 -8.51 8.42 12.14
N LYS A 35 -9.44 8.75 11.23
CA LYS A 35 -10.79 8.16 11.20
C LYS A 35 -10.74 6.66 10.97
N GLY A 36 -9.95 6.21 9.99
CA GLY A 36 -9.89 4.79 9.65
C GLY A 36 -9.18 3.95 10.70
N THR A 37 -8.07 4.45 11.28
CA THR A 37 -7.33 3.71 12.31
C THR A 37 -7.94 3.81 13.71
N GLY A 38 -8.79 4.80 13.96
CA GLY A 38 -9.30 5.13 15.31
C GLY A 38 -8.24 5.66 16.26
N LEU A 39 -7.02 5.93 15.78
CA LEU A 39 -5.91 6.44 16.58
C LEU A 39 -5.89 7.97 16.58
N LEU A 40 -5.46 8.55 17.69
CA LEU A 40 -5.20 9.98 17.77
C LEU A 40 -4.07 10.38 16.81
N ARG A 41 -4.18 11.59 16.25
CA ARG A 41 -3.19 12.19 15.36
C ARG A 41 -1.77 12.14 15.94
N GLY A 42 -1.61 12.49 17.21
CA GLY A 42 -0.32 12.44 17.91
C GLY A 42 0.26 11.04 18.01
N SER A 43 -0.58 10.01 18.21
CA SER A 43 -0.15 8.61 18.25
C SER A 43 0.35 8.13 16.89
N LEU A 44 -0.32 8.51 15.80
CA LEU A 44 0.12 8.21 14.45
C LEU A 44 1.47 8.87 14.14
N TYR A 45 1.64 10.15 14.45
CA TYR A 45 2.93 10.82 14.27
C TYR A 45 4.03 10.23 15.16
N SER A 46 3.74 9.88 16.41
CA SER A 46 4.70 9.24 17.31
C SER A 46 5.15 7.88 16.77
N ALA A 47 4.23 7.08 16.22
CA ALA A 47 4.53 5.75 15.71
C ALA A 47 5.21 5.75 14.34
N PHE A 48 4.83 6.66 13.44
CA PHE A 48 5.21 6.60 12.02
C PHE A 48 5.93 7.86 11.51
N GLY A 49 6.02 8.92 12.32
CA GLY A 49 6.74 10.16 12.02
C GLY A 49 6.04 11.11 11.04
N SER A 50 5.45 10.62 9.94
CA SER A 50 4.78 11.45 8.92
C SER A 50 3.82 10.62 8.06
N LYS A 51 2.98 11.27 7.22
CA LYS A 51 2.17 10.56 6.19
C LYS A 51 3.07 9.70 5.29
N ARG A 52 4.21 10.25 4.87
CA ARG A 52 5.25 9.55 4.12
C ARG A 52 5.81 8.35 4.89
N GLY A 53 6.04 8.50 6.19
CA GLY A 53 6.47 7.41 7.06
C GLY A 53 5.42 6.31 7.20
N MET A 54 4.13 6.66 7.34
CA MET A 54 3.01 5.71 7.36
C MET A 54 2.94 4.91 6.05
N PHE A 55 3.04 5.58 4.91
CA PHE A 55 3.08 4.93 3.59
C PHE A 55 4.30 4.00 3.47
N SER A 56 5.48 4.49 3.85
CA SER A 56 6.72 3.71 3.79
C SER A 56 6.65 2.47 4.68
N THR A 57 6.10 2.57 5.89
CA THR A 57 5.92 1.43 6.78
C THR A 57 4.90 0.44 6.20
N ALA A 58 3.77 0.92 5.67
CA ALA A 58 2.78 0.07 5.02
C ALA A 58 3.40 -0.70 3.85
N LEU A 59 4.14 -0.03 2.97
CA LEU A 59 4.81 -0.67 1.83
C LEU A 59 5.84 -1.71 2.28
N VAL A 60 6.75 -1.36 3.21
CA VAL A 60 7.79 -2.28 3.71
C VAL A 60 7.19 -3.52 4.37
N GLU A 61 6.20 -3.34 5.25
CA GLU A 61 5.65 -4.46 6.01
C GLU A 61 4.83 -5.41 5.12
N ASN A 62 4.10 -4.89 4.13
CA ASN A 62 3.41 -5.74 3.14
C ASN A 62 4.40 -6.46 2.21
N ILE A 63 5.49 -5.82 1.79
CA ILE A 63 6.57 -6.48 1.03
C ILE A 63 7.16 -7.63 1.85
N LYS A 64 7.50 -7.41 3.12
CA LYS A 64 8.06 -8.45 4.01
C LYS A 64 7.09 -9.61 4.22
N GLN A 65 5.82 -9.31 4.45
CA GLN A 65 4.82 -10.33 4.74
C GLN A 65 4.51 -11.18 3.51
N ARG A 66 4.20 -10.53 2.38
CA ARG A 66 3.88 -11.22 1.13
C ARG A 66 4.07 -10.29 -0.07
N LYS A 67 5.19 -10.48 -0.77
CA LYS A 67 5.61 -9.64 -1.91
C LYS A 67 4.62 -9.59 -3.08
N ASP A 68 3.77 -10.60 -3.27
CA ASP A 68 2.82 -10.72 -4.39
C ASP A 68 1.34 -10.57 -3.98
N SER A 69 1.08 -10.14 -2.74
CA SER A 69 -0.29 -9.90 -2.31
C SER A 69 -0.93 -8.74 -3.07
N GLU A 70 -2.25 -8.76 -3.18
CA GLU A 70 -3.01 -7.65 -3.78
C GLU A 70 -2.72 -6.31 -3.10
N ILE A 71 -2.59 -6.29 -1.77
CA ILE A 71 -2.24 -5.09 -1.01
C ILE A 71 -0.86 -4.59 -1.43
N THR A 72 0.14 -5.47 -1.49
CA THR A 72 1.50 -5.13 -1.91
C THR A 72 1.52 -4.56 -3.32
N LEU A 73 0.86 -5.22 -4.27
CA LEU A 73 0.82 -4.79 -5.67
C LEU A 73 0.15 -3.43 -5.81
N ASN A 74 -0.97 -3.17 -5.12
CA ASN A 74 -1.63 -1.88 -5.15
C ASN A 74 -0.78 -0.76 -4.52
N LEU A 75 -0.10 -1.02 -3.40
CA LEU A 75 0.82 -0.06 -2.79
C LEU A 75 2.03 0.24 -3.69
N VAL A 76 2.57 -0.77 -4.39
CA VAL A 76 3.64 -0.57 -5.37
C VAL A 76 3.16 0.30 -6.53
N ILE A 77 1.95 0.06 -7.06
CA ILE A 77 1.37 0.91 -8.10
C ILE A 77 1.29 2.37 -7.64
N ILE A 78 0.74 2.63 -6.45
CA ILE A 78 0.65 4.00 -5.90
C ILE A 78 2.05 4.61 -5.72
N ALA A 79 2.99 3.83 -5.17
CA ALA A 79 4.36 4.26 -5.00
C ALA A 79 4.98 4.70 -6.32
N MET A 80 4.84 3.87 -7.37
CA MET A 80 5.34 4.17 -8.71
C MET A 80 4.72 5.45 -9.27
N MET A 81 3.40 5.60 -9.18
CA MET A 81 2.67 6.70 -9.79
C MET A 81 2.88 8.05 -9.08
N GLU A 82 3.02 8.04 -7.75
CA GLU A 82 2.94 9.27 -6.96
C GLU A 82 4.24 9.61 -6.23
N LEU A 83 5.07 8.62 -5.88
CA LEU A 83 6.22 8.85 -4.99
C LEU A 83 7.58 8.60 -5.64
N THR A 84 7.72 7.57 -6.48
CA THR A 84 9.06 7.15 -6.93
C THR A 84 9.80 8.23 -7.71
N ALA A 85 9.10 9.14 -8.40
CA ALA A 85 9.71 10.24 -9.13
C ALA A 85 10.47 11.23 -8.21
N GLN A 86 10.06 11.39 -6.95
CA GLN A 86 10.59 12.41 -6.04
C GLN A 86 11.19 11.84 -4.75
N ASP A 87 10.77 10.65 -4.30
CA ASP A 87 11.29 9.98 -3.11
C ASP A 87 12.27 8.87 -3.48
N LYS A 88 13.58 9.16 -3.31
CA LYS A 88 14.67 8.21 -3.64
C LYS A 88 14.61 6.92 -2.82
N VAL A 89 14.13 6.97 -1.58
CA VAL A 89 14.09 5.79 -0.71
C VAL A 89 12.93 4.89 -1.12
N ILE A 90 11.75 5.46 -1.41
CA ILE A 90 10.63 4.69 -1.95
C ILE A 90 10.99 4.12 -3.33
N ARG A 91 11.66 4.89 -4.19
CA ARG A 91 12.18 4.40 -5.48
C ARG A 91 13.09 3.19 -5.29
N GLN A 92 14.04 3.26 -4.35
CA GLN A 92 14.95 2.16 -4.10
C GLN A 92 14.22 0.92 -3.57
N LEU A 93 13.24 1.10 -2.70
CA LEU A 93 12.42 -0.01 -2.18
C LEU A 93 11.60 -0.69 -3.29
N VAL A 94 10.95 0.09 -4.14
CA VAL A 94 10.20 -0.43 -5.30
C VAL A 94 11.13 -1.11 -6.30
N LYS A 95 12.31 -0.54 -6.54
CA LYS A 95 13.33 -1.14 -7.42
C LYS A 95 13.79 -2.50 -6.89
N GLN A 96 14.09 -2.62 -5.60
CA GLN A 96 14.46 -3.89 -4.97
C GLN A 96 13.34 -4.91 -5.06
N TRP A 97 12.11 -4.51 -4.73
CA TRP A 97 10.94 -5.38 -4.88
C TRP A 97 10.77 -5.88 -6.32
N PHE A 98 10.99 -4.99 -7.30
CA PHE A 98 10.87 -5.33 -8.71
C PHE A 98 11.98 -6.29 -9.13
N GLU A 99 13.26 -5.99 -8.86
CA GLU A 99 14.41 -6.85 -9.20
C GLU A 99 14.28 -8.26 -8.61
N GLU A 100 13.75 -8.40 -7.40
CA GLU A 100 13.47 -9.71 -6.79
C GLU A 100 12.31 -10.47 -7.45
N LYS A 101 11.37 -9.77 -8.11
CA LYS A 101 10.21 -10.34 -8.81
C LYS A 101 10.41 -10.49 -10.32
N ASP A 102 11.34 -9.74 -10.88
CA ASP A 102 11.61 -9.67 -12.33
C ASP A 102 12.47 -10.83 -12.84
N ALA A 103 12.80 -11.80 -11.97
CA ALA A 103 13.20 -13.15 -12.39
C ALA A 103 12.08 -13.92 -13.15
N GLY A 104 10.93 -13.29 -13.45
CA GLY A 104 10.03 -13.78 -14.50
C GLY A 104 8.60 -13.22 -14.54
N ASN A 105 8.10 -12.47 -13.53
CA ASN A 105 6.67 -12.08 -13.55
C ASN A 105 6.28 -10.72 -12.92
N GLY A 106 7.22 -9.91 -12.42
CA GLY A 106 6.91 -8.64 -11.76
C GLY A 106 6.04 -7.71 -12.61
N ALA A 107 6.42 -7.47 -13.87
CA ALA A 107 5.64 -6.65 -14.81
C ALA A 107 4.24 -7.24 -15.08
N GLN A 108 4.12 -8.56 -15.24
CA GLN A 108 2.84 -9.21 -15.49
C GLN A 108 1.90 -9.15 -14.27
N LEU A 109 2.44 -9.28 -13.05
CA LEU A 109 1.70 -9.10 -11.81
C LEU A 109 1.15 -7.67 -11.68
N LEU A 110 1.99 -6.66 -11.95
CA LEU A 110 1.57 -5.26 -11.93
C LEU A 110 0.52 -4.97 -13.00
N GLY A 111 0.70 -5.47 -14.23
CA GLY A 111 -0.28 -5.31 -15.30
C GLY A 111 -1.65 -5.88 -14.92
N LYS A 112 -1.68 -7.11 -14.36
CA LYS A 112 -2.92 -7.72 -13.87
C LYS A 112 -3.54 -6.92 -12.72
N ALA A 113 -2.73 -6.44 -11.77
CA ALA A 113 -3.20 -5.63 -10.66
C ALA A 113 -3.82 -4.30 -11.13
N ILE A 114 -3.21 -3.63 -12.11
CA ILE A 114 -3.76 -2.42 -12.75
C ILE A 114 -5.12 -2.70 -13.40
N LEU A 115 -5.22 -3.78 -14.19
CA LEU A 115 -6.47 -4.17 -14.87
C LEU A 115 -7.60 -4.52 -13.87
N ASN A 116 -7.27 -5.16 -12.75
CA ASN A 116 -8.23 -5.41 -11.68
C ASN A 116 -8.69 -4.10 -11.02
N ARG A 117 -7.73 -3.22 -10.68
CA ARG A 117 -7.99 -1.96 -9.99
C ARG A 117 -8.78 -0.97 -10.85
N SER A 118 -8.56 -0.96 -12.16
CA SER A 118 -9.30 -0.11 -13.10
C SER A 118 -10.76 -0.55 -13.31
N GLY A 119 -11.12 -1.74 -12.85
CA GLY A 119 -12.44 -2.31 -13.06
C GLY A 119 -12.62 -3.00 -14.41
N LEU A 120 -11.62 -2.98 -15.31
CA LEU A 120 -11.70 -3.60 -16.63
C LEU A 120 -11.88 -5.13 -16.59
N LEU A 121 -11.56 -5.76 -15.47
CA LEU A 121 -11.75 -7.21 -15.24
C LEU A 121 -12.97 -7.52 -14.36
N ARG A 122 -13.83 -6.53 -14.06
CA ARG A 122 -15.11 -6.78 -13.39
C ARG A 122 -16.04 -7.54 -14.35
N LYS A 123 -16.70 -8.59 -13.84
CA LYS A 123 -17.57 -9.48 -14.64
C LYS A 123 -18.95 -8.86 -15.00
N GLU A 124 -19.16 -7.56 -14.82
CA GLU A 124 -20.50 -6.95 -14.80
C GLU A 124 -20.98 -6.37 -16.14
N ASP A 125 -20.17 -6.36 -17.21
CA ASP A 125 -20.53 -5.64 -18.45
C ASP A 125 -21.15 -6.51 -19.58
N TYR A 126 -21.45 -7.79 -19.34
CA TYR A 126 -22.14 -8.66 -20.32
C TYR A 126 -23.36 -9.40 -19.73
N GLY A 127 -24.26 -8.63 -19.12
CA GLY A 127 -25.56 -9.09 -18.63
C GLY A 127 -26.71 -8.19 -19.10
N GLY A 128 -26.69 -7.78 -20.37
CA GLY A 128 -27.82 -7.12 -21.00
C GLY A 128 -28.93 -8.13 -21.30
N LYS A 129 -30.03 -8.02 -20.53
CA LYS A 129 -31.39 -8.57 -20.70
C LYS A 129 -31.59 -9.81 -21.59
#